data_AF-U2KYG4-F1
#
_entry.id   AF-U2KYG4-F1
#
_cell.length_a   1.000
_cell.length_b   1.000
_cell.length_c   1.000
_cell.angle_alpha   90.00
_cell.angle_beta   90.00
_cell.angle_gamma   90.00
#
_symmetry.space_group_name_H-M   'P 1'
#
loop_
_entity.id
_entity.type
_entity.pdbx_description
1 polymer ?
#
loop_
_entity_poly.entity_id
_entity_poly.type
_entity_poly.pdbx_seq_one_letter_code
_entity_poly.pdbx_strand_id
1 'polypeptide(L)' 'MNTNVVYPHSFRHRCAKNFLEAFNDIALLADLMGHESIETTRIYLRRTACEQQAIVDQVITW' A
#
# COMPACT_ATOMS: atom_id res chain seq x y z
N MET A 1 7.16 -22.27 -12.19
CA MET A 1 6.82 -20.84 -12.17
C MET A 1 7.90 -20.11 -12.97
N ASN A 2 7.53 -19.41 -14.05
CA ASN A 2 8.51 -18.68 -14.86
C ASN A 2 9.00 -17.47 -14.05
N THR A 3 10.25 -17.49 -13.61
CA THR A 3 10.88 -16.47 -12.74
C THR A 3 11.28 -15.18 -13.48
N ASN A 4 11.06 -15.08 -14.80
CA ASN A 4 11.68 -14.06 -15.64
C ASN A 4 10.71 -13.00 -16.19
N VAL A 5 9.45 -12.96 -15.75
CA VAL A 5 8.50 -11.94 -16.21
C VAL A 5 8.04 -11.10 -15.04
N VAL A 6 8.69 -9.96 -14.85
CA VAL A 6 8.23 -8.91 -13.94
C VAL A 6 7.24 -8.04 -14.70
N TYR A 7 5.96 -8.15 -14.37
CA TYR A 7 4.95 -7.28 -14.94
C TYR A 7 5.09 -5.85 -14.36
N PRO A 8 5.11 -4.80 -15.20
CA PRO A 8 5.28 -3.42 -14.74
C PRO A 8 4.29 -3.02 -13.62
N HIS A 9 3.04 -3.48 -13.72
CA HIS A 9 2.02 -3.22 -12.70
C HIS A 9 2.36 -3.89 -11.35
N SER A 10 2.82 -5.14 -11.39
CA SER A 10 3.22 -5.89 -10.17
C SER A 10 4.46 -5.29 -9.51
N PHE A 11 5.42 -4.81 -10.31
CA PHE A 11 6.57 -4.08 -9.79
C PHE A 11 6.16 -2.78 -9.10
N ARG A 12 5.35 -1.96 -9.78
CA ARG A 12 4.81 -0.71 -9.23
C ARG A 12 4.11 -0.96 -7.90
N HIS A 13 3.30 -2.01 -7.85
CA HIS A 13 2.58 -2.39 -6.64
C HIS A 13 3.50 -2.84 -5.49
N ARG A 14 4.56 -3.59 -5.78
CA ARG A 14 5.53 -4.01 -4.76
C ARG A 14 6.36 -2.82 -4.26
N CYS A 15 6.79 -1.93 -5.15
CA CYS A 15 7.50 -0.70 -4.81
C CYS A 15 6.66 0.18 -3.88
N ALA A 16 5.39 0.43 -4.22
CA ALA A 16 4.47 1.22 -3.41
C ALA A 16 4.23 0.63 -2.01
N LYS A 17 4.07 -0.70 -1.91
CA LYS A 17 3.92 -1.37 -0.61
C LYS A 17 5.17 -1.23 0.26
N ASN A 18 6.35 -1.53 -0.30
CA ASN A 18 7.61 -1.40 0.43
C ASN A 18 7.84 0.04 0.92
N PHE A 19 7.46 1.04 0.10
CA PHE A 19 7.54 2.44 0.50
C PHE A 19 6.65 2.72 1.72
N LEU A 20 5.38 2.31 1.70
CA LEU A 20 4.44 2.56 2.81
C LEU A 20 4.81 1.79 4.08
N GLU A 21 5.42 0.61 3.96
CA GLU A 21 5.94 -0.15 5.11
C GLU A 21 7.11 0.57 5.79
N ALA A 22 7.97 1.24 5.02
CA ALA A 22 9.12 1.98 5.55
C ALA A 22 8.79 3.42 5.98
N PHE A 23 7.94 4.09 5.20
CA PHE A 23 7.59 5.49 5.32
C PHE A 23 6.11 5.64 4.97
N ASN A 24 5.25 5.45 5.97
CA ASN A 24 3.78 5.36 5.88
C ASN A 24 3.11 6.71 5.52
N ASP A 25 3.53 7.32 4.42
CA ASP A 25 3.01 8.57 3.86
C ASP A 25 2.41 8.33 2.47
N ILE A 26 1.08 8.27 2.41
CA ILE A 26 0.34 8.03 1.17
C ILE A 26 0.30 9.26 0.25
N ALA A 27 0.36 10.48 0.80
CA ALA A 27 0.30 11.70 0.01
C ALA A 27 1.60 11.85 -0.79
N LEU A 28 2.75 11.69 -0.13
CA LEU A 28 4.04 11.71 -0.79
C LEU A 28 4.18 10.58 -1.82
N LEU A 29 3.65 9.39 -1.53
CA LEU A 29 3.63 8.31 -2.50
C LEU A 29 2.78 8.66 -3.74
N ALA A 30 1.64 9.32 -3.55
CA ALA A 30 0.80 9.77 -4.66
C ALA A 30 1.53 10.79 -5.55
N ASP A 31 2.20 11.77 -4.94
CA ASP A 31 3.01 12.76 -5.64
C ASP A 31 4.16 12.11 -6.42
N LEU A 32 4.89 11.17 -5.79
CA LEU A 32 5.99 10.44 -6.42
C LEU A 32 5.53 9.59 -7.62
N MET A 33 4.32 9.04 -7.55
CA MET A 33 3.74 8.23 -8.62
C MET A 33 3.03 9.07 -9.69
N GLY A 34 2.92 10.38 -9.50
CA GLY A 34 2.20 11.28 -10.41
C GLY A 34 0.70 10.99 -10.46
N HIS A 35 0.11 10.51 -9.37
CA HIS A 35 -1.32 10.27 -9.30
C HIS A 35 -2.07 11.57 -9.01
N GLU A 36 -2.99 11.96 -9.90
CA GLU A 36 -3.82 13.16 -9.74
C GLU A 36 -4.76 13.11 -8.52
N SER A 37 -4.98 11.91 -7.97
CA SER A 37 -5.83 11.70 -6.81
C SER A 37 -5.25 10.64 -5.88
N ILE A 38 -5.33 10.91 -4.57
CA ILE A 38 -4.98 9.97 -3.50
C ILE A 38 -5.85 8.70 -3.59
N GLU A 39 -7.06 8.78 -4.16
CA GLU A 39 -7.94 7.63 -4.40
C GLU A 39 -7.23 6.53 -5.19
N THR A 40 -6.47 6.91 -6.23
CA THR A 40 -5.73 5.97 -7.08
C THR A 40 -4.61 5.27 -6.30
N THR A 41 -3.99 5.96 -5.35
CA THR A 41 -2.92 5.42 -4.49
C THR A 41 -3.48 4.55 -3.35
N ARG A 42 -4.74 4.77 -2.93
CA ARG A 42 -5.38 4.02 -1.83
C ARG A 42 -5.41 2.52 -2.06
N ILE A 43 -5.36 2.05 -3.31
CA ILE A 43 -5.32 0.62 -3.64
C ILE A 43 -4.19 -0.12 -2.90
N TYR A 44 -3.09 0.56 -2.54
CA TYR A 44 -1.96 -0.01 -1.83
C TYR A 44 -2.17 -0.16 -0.32
N LEU A 45 -3.12 0.57 0.27
CA LEU A 45 -3.48 0.50 1.69
C LEU A 45 -4.56 -0.54 2.00
N ARG A 46 -5.04 -1.26 0.99
CA ARG A 46 -6.16 -2.20 1.16
C ARG A 46 -5.74 -3.33 2.12
N ARG A 47 -6.43 -3.39 3.25
CA ARG A 47 -6.32 -4.44 4.28
C ARG A 47 -7.58 -5.29 4.26
N THR A 48 -7.44 -6.53 4.68
CA THR A 48 -8.57 -7.43 4.94
C THR A 48 -9.32 -7.00 6.21
N ALA A 49 -10.58 -7.41 6.34
CA ALA A 49 -11.37 -7.11 7.53
C ALA A 49 -10.71 -7.63 8.83
N CYS A 50 -10.06 -8.80 8.77
CA CYS A 50 -9.33 -9.38 9.90
C CYS A 50 -8.13 -8.51 10.32
N GLU A 51 -7.32 -8.05 9.35
CA GLU A 51 -6.19 -7.15 9.63
C GLU A 51 -6.66 -5.82 10.20
N GLN A 52 -7.78 -5.28 9.69
CA GLN A 52 -8.38 -4.05 10.22
C GLN A 52 -8.83 -4.23 11.67
N GLN A 53 -9.52 -5.34 11.96
CA GLN A 53 -9.97 -5.65 13.33
C GLN A 53 -8.78 -5.76 14.29
N ALA A 54 -7.73 -6.49 13.91
CA ALA A 54 -6.55 -6.66 14.75
C ALA A 54 -5.86 -5.33 15.10
N ILE A 55 -5.80 -4.38 14.15
CA ILE A 55 -5.25 -3.04 14.39
C ILE A 55 -6.15 -2.25 15.34
N VAL A 56 -7.47 -2.30 15.13
CA VAL A 56 -8.44 -1.63 16.00
C VAL A 56 -8.32 -2.15 17.44
N ASP A 57 -8.24 -3.46 17.61
CA ASP A 57 -8.09 -4.10 18.93
C ASP A 57 -6.78 -3.72 19.62
N GLN A 58 -5.70 -3.49 18.85
CA GLN A 58 -4.41 -3.03 19.39
C GLN A 58 -4.39 -1.55 19.78
N VAL A 59 -5.05 -0.70 18.99
CA VAL A 59 -5.01 0.76 19.18
C VAL A 59 -6.01 1.22 20.22
N ILE A 60 -7.17 0.57 20.30
CA ILE A 60 -8.23 0.95 21.23
C ILE A 60 -8.07 0.15 22.53
N THR A 61 -7.29 0.70 23.46
CA THR A 61 -7.24 0.21 24.84
C THR A 61 -8.38 0.84 25.64
N TRP A 62 -9.34 0.02 26.06
CA TRP A 62 -10.39 0.38 27.01
C TRP A 62 -9.93 0.09 28.43
#